data_AF-A0A7Z7CYA6-F1
#
_entry.id   AF-A0A7Z7CYA6-F1
#
_cell.length_a   1.000
_cell.length_b   1.000
_cell.length_c   1.000
_cell.angle_alpha   90.00
_cell.angle_beta   90.00
_cell.angle_gamma   90.00
#
_symmetry.space_group_name_H-M   'P 1'
#
loop_
_entity.id
_entity.type
_entity.pdbx_description
1 polymer ?
#
loop_
_entity_poly.entity_id
_entity_poly.type
_entity_poly.pdbx_seq_one_letter_code
_entity_poly.pdbx_strand_id
1 'polypeptide(L)'
;MPTRLTHTRPRALAVWLIIAGAVGLLAAFELTVEKFHLLAEPGSTASCDVNIVVQCGKNLDSWQGAVFGFPNPLLGLVGWVAPIAVGVAILAGARFARWFWWLFWAGTAFAFGFVVWLIAQSVFVLGTLCPWCMVTWIVTIPTFYAVTLHVLRSGVAPAPGRVRAAADTLLGWVPLLAILSYAVIALIAQLRLDWIGTL
;
A
#
# COMPACT_ATOMS: atom_id res chain seq x y z
N MET A 1 18.34 -14.59 -24.50
CA MET A 1 19.03 -14.14 -23.26
C MET A 1 18.80 -15.18 -22.18
N PRO A 2 19.82 -15.69 -21.47
CA PRO A 2 19.60 -16.68 -20.42
C PRO A 2 18.87 -16.01 -19.25
N THR A 3 17.65 -16.44 -19.02
CA THR A 3 16.80 -16.04 -17.90
C THR A 3 17.46 -16.54 -16.61
N ARG A 4 18.32 -15.71 -15.99
CA ARG A 4 18.90 -16.05 -14.67
C ARG A 4 17.75 -16.09 -13.66
N LEU A 5 17.31 -17.30 -13.35
CA LEU A 5 16.36 -17.57 -12.28
C LEU A 5 17.05 -17.21 -10.95
N THR A 6 16.41 -16.37 -10.14
CA THR A 6 16.92 -15.96 -8.83
C THR A 6 17.23 -17.17 -7.95
N HIS A 7 18.46 -17.26 -7.46
CA HIS A 7 19.03 -18.45 -6.81
C HIS A 7 18.47 -18.74 -5.40
N THR A 8 17.74 -17.79 -4.81
CA THR A 8 17.19 -17.88 -3.45
C THR A 8 15.68 -17.71 -3.46
N ARG A 9 14.93 -18.61 -2.79
CA ARG A 9 13.48 -18.48 -2.56
C ARG A 9 13.23 -17.49 -1.42
N PRO A 10 12.70 -16.28 -1.67
CA PRO A 10 12.55 -15.26 -0.62
C PRO A 10 11.30 -15.54 0.22
N ARG A 11 11.36 -16.53 1.12
CA ARG A 11 10.21 -16.96 1.93
C ARG A 11 9.62 -15.83 2.77
N ALA A 12 10.46 -14.98 3.38
CA ALA A 12 10.00 -13.84 4.17
C ALA A 12 9.19 -12.84 3.35
N LEU A 13 9.66 -12.51 2.13
CA LEU A 13 8.93 -11.65 1.19
C LEU A 13 7.59 -12.28 0.81
N ALA A 14 7.58 -13.59 0.52
CA ALA A 14 6.36 -14.29 0.13
C ALA A 14 5.28 -14.26 1.22
N VAL A 15 5.66 -14.55 2.47
CA VAL A 15 4.76 -14.46 3.63
C VAL A 15 4.28 -13.03 3.82
N TRP A 16 5.17 -12.04 3.73
CA TRP A 16 4.80 -10.63 3.80
C TRP A 16 3.78 -10.23 2.73
N LEU A 17 4.00 -10.59 1.47
CA LEU A 17 3.09 -10.26 0.37
C LEU A 17 1.69 -10.85 0.55
N ILE A 18 1.59 -12.06 1.13
CA ILE A 18 0.31 -12.70 1.45
C ILE A 18 -0.40 -11.91 2.56
N ILE A 19 0.30 -11.61 3.65
CA ILE A 19 -0.29 -10.87 4.79
C ILE A 19 -0.70 -9.46 4.36
N ALA A 20 0.19 -8.72 3.73
CA ALA A 20 -0.07 -7.38 3.22
C ALA A 20 -1.22 -7.37 2.21
N GLY A 21 -1.24 -8.36 1.31
CA GLY A 21 -2.32 -8.55 0.35
C GLY A 21 -3.66 -8.83 1.01
N ALA A 22 -3.72 -9.74 1.99
CA ALA A 22 -4.96 -10.07 2.68
C ALA A 22 -5.51 -8.87 3.49
N VAL A 23 -4.65 -8.17 4.22
CA VAL A 23 -5.02 -6.98 5.00
C VAL A 23 -5.47 -5.83 4.09
N GLY A 24 -4.75 -5.59 2.99
CA GLY A 24 -5.11 -4.57 2.02
C GLY A 24 -6.42 -4.90 1.29
N LEU A 25 -6.63 -6.17 0.95
CA LEU A 25 -7.88 -6.65 0.33
C LEU A 25 -9.07 -6.46 1.27
N LEU A 26 -8.91 -6.77 2.57
CA LEU A 26 -9.92 -6.54 3.59
C LEU A 26 -10.26 -5.05 3.70
N ALA A 27 -9.25 -4.17 3.80
CA ALA A 27 -9.48 -2.74 3.85
C ALA A 27 -10.20 -2.20 2.59
N ALA A 28 -9.83 -2.70 1.41
CA ALA A 28 -10.49 -2.33 0.15
C ALA A 28 -11.93 -2.85 0.07
N PHE A 29 -12.20 -4.03 0.62
CA PHE A 29 -13.55 -4.59 0.72
C PHE A 29 -14.43 -3.73 1.62
N GLU A 30 -13.98 -3.42 2.83
CA GLU A 30 -14.73 -2.57 3.77
C GLU A 30 -15.00 -1.18 3.18
N LEU A 31 -13.99 -0.54 2.57
CA LEU A 31 -14.19 0.73 1.86
C LEU A 31 -15.22 0.63 0.72
N THR A 32 -15.29 -0.50 0.04
CA THR A 32 -16.27 -0.73 -1.04
C THR A 32 -17.67 -0.89 -0.47
N VAL A 33 -17.82 -1.65 0.62
CA VAL A 33 -19.10 -1.81 1.33
C VAL A 33 -19.60 -0.46 1.84
N GLU A 34 -18.74 0.32 2.49
CA GLU A 34 -19.08 1.68 2.94
C GLU A 34 -19.52 2.57 1.78
N LYS A 35 -18.82 2.52 0.65
CA LYS A 35 -19.21 3.31 -0.52
C LYS A 35 -20.58 2.91 -1.05
N PHE A 36 -20.90 1.61 -1.09
CA PHE A 36 -22.22 1.15 -1.52
C PHE A 36 -23.31 1.52 -0.53
N HIS A 37 -23.03 1.51 0.77
CA HIS A 37 -23.97 1.97 1.79
C HIS A 37 -24.33 3.45 1.60
N LEU A 38 -23.32 4.32 1.45
CA LEU A 38 -23.53 5.75 1.21
C LEU A 38 -24.30 6.04 -0.09
N LEU A 39 -24.12 5.21 -1.12
CA LEU A 39 -24.87 5.31 -2.37
C LEU A 39 -26.31 4.81 -2.25
N ALA A 40 -26.57 3.82 -1.41
CA ALA A 40 -27.90 3.26 -1.20
C ALA A 40 -28.78 4.17 -0.33
N GLU A 41 -28.19 4.83 0.66
CA GLU A 41 -28.89 5.70 1.61
C GLU A 41 -28.27 7.10 1.66
N PRO A 42 -28.70 8.01 0.77
CA PRO A 42 -28.20 9.39 0.74
C PRO A 42 -28.46 10.11 2.06
N GLY A 43 -27.39 10.63 2.68
CA GLY A 43 -27.45 11.30 3.98
C GLY A 43 -27.11 10.40 5.17
N SER A 44 -26.82 9.11 4.94
CA SER A 44 -26.20 8.24 5.95
C SER A 44 -24.74 8.62 6.21
N THR A 45 -24.24 8.28 7.40
CA THR A 45 -22.83 8.42 7.77
C THR A 45 -22.11 7.09 7.60
N ALA A 46 -20.82 7.11 7.24
CA ALA A 46 -20.05 5.88 7.15
C ALA A 46 -19.86 5.29 8.55
N SER A 47 -19.79 3.95 8.67
CA SER A 47 -19.62 3.30 9.98
C SER A 47 -18.29 3.65 10.67
N CYS A 48 -17.30 4.03 9.85
CA CYS A 48 -15.97 4.47 10.23
C CYS A 48 -15.87 5.98 10.52
N ASP A 49 -16.98 6.73 10.49
CA ASP A 49 -17.03 8.15 10.86
C ASP A 49 -17.14 8.28 12.39
N VAL A 50 -16.06 8.74 13.04
CA VAL A 50 -15.99 8.80 14.52
C VAL A 50 -16.08 10.23 15.04
N ASN A 51 -15.39 11.17 14.38
CA ASN A 51 -15.35 12.57 14.77
C ASN A 51 -15.10 13.48 13.55
N ILE A 52 -14.92 14.78 13.77
CA ILE A 52 -14.71 15.76 12.69
C ILE A 52 -13.42 15.54 11.88
N VAL A 53 -12.43 14.86 12.46
CA VAL A 53 -11.15 14.54 11.80
C VAL A 53 -11.21 13.14 11.18
N VAL A 54 -11.88 12.18 11.83
CA VAL A 54 -12.00 10.79 11.37
C VAL A 54 -13.30 10.64 10.57
N GLN A 55 -13.21 10.96 9.27
CA GLN A 55 -14.34 10.93 8.33
C GLN A 55 -13.99 10.11 7.08
N CYS A 56 -14.42 8.86 7.12
CA CYS A 56 -14.39 7.87 6.07
C CYS A 56 -15.33 8.25 4.90
N GLY A 57 -16.56 8.68 5.21
CA GLY A 57 -17.56 9.05 4.21
C GLY A 57 -17.15 10.24 3.36
N LYS A 58 -16.61 11.29 4.00
CA LYS A 58 -16.08 12.47 3.30
C LYS A 58 -14.98 12.13 2.29
N ASN A 59 -14.10 11.18 2.63
CA ASN A 59 -13.08 10.71 1.70
C ASN A 59 -13.71 9.94 0.52
N LEU A 60 -14.67 9.06 0.80
CA LEU A 60 -15.33 8.22 -0.21
C LEU A 60 -16.21 9.02 -1.19
N ASP A 61 -16.82 10.11 -0.74
CA ASP A 61 -17.68 10.97 -1.57
C ASP A 61 -16.92 12.09 -2.29
N SER A 62 -15.66 12.32 -1.91
CA SER A 62 -14.79 13.25 -2.61
C SER A 62 -14.45 12.76 -4.03
N TRP A 63 -14.15 13.69 -4.94
CA TRP A 63 -13.66 13.33 -6.28
C TRP A 63 -12.30 12.61 -6.20
N GLN A 64 -11.50 12.87 -5.17
CA GLN A 64 -10.26 12.15 -4.90
C GLN A 64 -10.52 10.68 -4.54
N GLY A 65 -11.71 10.34 -4.03
CA GLY A 65 -12.18 8.99 -3.80
C GLY A 65 -12.53 8.23 -5.08
N ALA A 66 -12.63 8.92 -6.22
CA ALA A 66 -12.99 8.35 -7.52
C ALA A 66 -12.18 8.95 -8.70
N VAL A 67 -10.86 9.07 -8.54
CA VAL A 67 -9.97 9.77 -9.50
C VAL A 67 -10.08 9.22 -10.92
N PHE A 68 -10.30 7.92 -11.06
CA PHE A 68 -10.36 7.24 -12.35
C PHE A 68 -11.79 7.13 -12.91
N GLY A 69 -12.75 7.89 -12.35
CA GLY A 69 -14.17 7.84 -12.74
C GLY A 69 -14.96 6.72 -12.06
N PHE A 70 -14.33 5.97 -11.16
CA PHE A 70 -14.96 4.93 -10.34
C PHE A 70 -14.32 4.90 -8.95
N PRO A 71 -14.99 4.31 -7.93
CA PRO A 71 -14.46 4.28 -6.58
C PRO A 71 -13.08 3.61 -6.50
N ASN A 72 -12.10 4.33 -5.96
CA ASN A 72 -10.74 3.83 -5.73
C ASN A 72 -10.68 2.48 -4.95
N PRO A 73 -11.59 2.17 -4.01
CA PRO A 73 -11.60 0.86 -3.34
C PRO A 73 -11.66 -0.33 -4.31
N LEU A 74 -12.29 -0.16 -5.49
CA LEU A 74 -12.32 -1.20 -6.53
C LEU A 74 -10.93 -1.47 -7.13
N LEU A 75 -10.07 -0.45 -7.24
CA LEU A 75 -8.66 -0.66 -7.61
C LEU A 75 -7.95 -1.51 -6.55
N GLY A 76 -8.25 -1.28 -5.26
CA GLY A 76 -7.71 -2.06 -4.16
C GLY A 76 -8.13 -3.53 -4.24
N LEU A 77 -9.40 -3.81 -4.50
CA LEU A 77 -9.93 -5.17 -4.63
C LEU A 77 -9.19 -5.98 -5.71
N VAL A 78 -8.89 -5.37 -6.85
CA VAL A 78 -8.16 -6.03 -7.94
C VAL A 78 -6.65 -6.06 -7.65
N GLY A 79 -6.09 -4.96 -7.17
CA GLY A 79 -4.65 -4.80 -6.97
C GLY A 79 -4.07 -5.69 -5.89
N TRP A 80 -4.76 -5.86 -4.76
CA TRP A 80 -4.26 -6.63 -3.62
C TRP A 80 -4.25 -8.15 -3.84
N VAL A 81 -5.01 -8.65 -4.83
CA VAL A 81 -4.96 -10.06 -5.24
C VAL A 81 -3.59 -10.42 -5.82
N ALA A 82 -2.92 -9.49 -6.51
CA ALA A 82 -1.62 -9.77 -7.13
C ALA A 82 -0.51 -10.11 -6.10
N PRO A 83 -0.28 -9.32 -5.02
CA PRO A 83 0.63 -9.71 -3.94
C PRO A 83 0.33 -11.09 -3.33
N ILE A 84 -0.95 -11.42 -3.10
CA ILE A 84 -1.34 -12.73 -2.58
C ILE A 84 -0.91 -13.84 -3.54
N ALA A 85 -1.29 -13.72 -4.81
CA ALA A 85 -0.97 -14.70 -5.85
C ALA A 85 0.55 -14.88 -6.01
N VAL A 86 1.31 -13.79 -6.03
CA VAL A 86 2.78 -13.80 -6.12
C VAL A 86 3.40 -14.48 -4.90
N GLY A 87 2.94 -14.14 -3.69
CA GLY A 87 3.44 -14.75 -2.46
C GLY A 87 3.18 -16.26 -2.41
N VAL A 88 1.96 -16.70 -2.71
CA VAL A 88 1.59 -18.13 -2.78
C VAL A 88 2.42 -18.85 -3.83
N ALA A 89 2.59 -18.27 -5.02
CA ALA A 89 3.40 -18.86 -6.08
C ALA A 89 4.87 -19.03 -5.66
N ILE A 90 5.47 -18.05 -4.97
CA ILE A 90 6.84 -18.17 -4.44
C ILE A 90 6.94 -19.31 -3.43
N LEU A 91 5.95 -19.47 -2.54
CA LEU A 91 5.90 -20.58 -1.58
C LEU A 91 5.75 -21.94 -2.27
N ALA A 92 4.95 -22.01 -3.33
CA ALA A 92 4.82 -23.19 -4.20
C ALA A 92 6.09 -23.49 -5.01
N GLY A 93 7.10 -22.61 -4.97
CA GLY A 93 8.39 -22.81 -5.62
C GLY A 93 8.49 -22.19 -7.02
N ALA A 94 7.51 -21.39 -7.44
CA ALA A 94 7.55 -20.66 -8.70
C ALA A 94 8.76 -19.71 -8.75
N ARG A 95 9.29 -19.54 -9.96
CA ARG A 95 10.37 -18.59 -10.24
C ARG A 95 9.92 -17.68 -11.37
N PHE A 96 9.87 -16.39 -11.07
CA PHE A 96 9.40 -15.39 -12.03
C PHE A 96 10.54 -14.87 -12.90
N ALA A 97 10.21 -14.52 -14.14
CA ALA A 97 11.13 -13.88 -15.06
C ALA A 97 11.41 -12.42 -14.65
N ARG A 98 12.50 -11.86 -15.17
CA ARG A 98 12.92 -10.48 -14.89
C ARG A 98 11.84 -9.44 -15.24
N TRP A 99 11.16 -9.62 -16.37
CA TRP A 99 10.10 -8.69 -16.82
C TRP A 99 8.89 -8.70 -15.87
N PHE A 100 8.57 -9.86 -15.30
CA PHE A 100 7.47 -10.00 -14.34
C PHE A 100 7.75 -9.18 -13.09
N TRP A 101 8.97 -9.27 -12.57
CA TRP A 101 9.40 -8.46 -11.41
C TRP A 101 9.36 -6.96 -11.69
N TRP A 102 9.68 -6.52 -12.91
CA TRP A 102 9.53 -5.12 -13.30
C TRP A 102 8.07 -4.68 -13.35
N LEU A 103 7.18 -5.50 -13.90
CA LEU A 103 5.75 -5.20 -13.93
C LEU A 103 5.16 -5.16 -12.51
N PHE A 104 5.51 -6.14 -11.68
CA PHE A 104 5.07 -6.20 -10.29
C PHE A 104 5.58 -5.00 -9.49
N TRP A 105 6.85 -4.63 -9.67
CA TRP A 105 7.41 -3.42 -9.06
C TRP A 105 6.75 -2.14 -9.57
N ALA A 106 6.45 -2.03 -10.87
CA ALA A 106 5.75 -0.87 -11.41
C ALA A 106 4.35 -0.73 -10.79
N GLY A 107 3.63 -1.84 -10.61
CA GLY A 107 2.35 -1.86 -9.91
C GLY A 107 2.46 -1.42 -8.44
N THR A 108 3.44 -1.93 -7.70
CA THR A 108 3.64 -1.51 -6.29
C THR A 108 4.15 -0.08 -6.15
N ALA A 109 4.97 0.40 -7.09
CA ALA A 109 5.43 1.79 -7.16
C ALA A 109 4.27 2.75 -7.46
N PHE A 110 3.39 2.38 -8.40
CA PHE A 110 2.16 3.12 -8.67
C PHE A 110 1.26 3.18 -7.44
N ALA A 111 1.01 2.04 -6.77
CA ALA A 111 0.21 1.99 -5.56
C ALA A 111 0.80 2.89 -4.45
N PHE A 112 2.11 2.84 -4.24
CA PHE A 112 2.81 3.70 -3.29
C PHE A 112 2.66 5.19 -3.63
N GLY A 113 2.92 5.58 -4.88
CA GLY A 113 2.75 6.97 -5.32
C GLY A 113 1.32 7.47 -5.16
N PHE A 114 0.34 6.62 -5.51
CA PHE A 114 -1.07 6.93 -5.35
C PHE A 114 -1.46 7.09 -3.87
N VAL A 115 -0.96 6.22 -2.99
CA VAL A 115 -1.14 6.35 -1.53
C VAL A 115 -0.54 7.64 -0.99
N VAL A 116 0.69 8.01 -1.38
CA VAL A 116 1.31 9.27 -0.93
C VAL A 116 0.49 10.48 -1.39
N TRP A 117 -0.01 10.44 -2.63
CA TRP A 117 -0.90 11.49 -3.12
C TRP A 117 -2.22 11.56 -2.34
N LEU A 118 -2.85 10.41 -2.05
CA LEU A 118 -4.08 10.36 -1.25
C LEU A 118 -3.86 10.86 0.18
N ILE A 119 -2.74 10.51 0.82
CA ILE A 119 -2.36 11.06 2.14
C ILE A 119 -2.31 12.58 2.08
N ALA A 120 -1.67 13.14 1.04
CA ALA A 120 -1.59 14.58 0.87
C ALA A 120 -2.99 15.21 0.64
N GLN A 121 -3.87 14.58 -0.14
CA GLN A 121 -5.24 15.06 -0.32
C GLN A 121 -6.04 15.02 0.99
N SER A 122 -5.94 13.92 1.75
CA SER A 122 -6.59 13.78 3.05
C SER A 122 -6.16 14.86 4.04
N VAL A 123 -4.84 15.09 4.20
CA VAL A 123 -4.32 16.02 5.20
C VAL A 123 -4.42 17.49 4.77
N PHE A 124 -4.10 17.81 3.52
CA PHE A 124 -3.97 19.21 3.09
C PHE A 124 -5.20 19.78 2.39
N VAL A 125 -6.12 18.94 1.91
CA VAL A 125 -7.29 19.38 1.14
C VAL A 125 -8.58 19.04 1.85
N LEU A 126 -8.78 17.77 2.23
CA LEU A 126 -10.02 17.30 2.87
C LEU A 126 -10.07 17.65 4.36
N GLY A 127 -8.91 17.69 5.02
CA GLY A 127 -8.81 17.92 6.46
C GLY A 127 -9.29 16.73 7.30
N THR A 128 -9.28 15.52 6.74
CA THR A 128 -9.86 14.33 7.37
C THR A 128 -9.01 13.08 7.11
N LEU A 129 -9.12 12.12 8.03
CA LEU A 129 -8.43 10.84 8.01
C LEU A 129 -9.47 9.71 7.97
N CYS A 130 -9.17 8.66 7.21
CA CYS A 130 -10.01 7.47 7.11
C CYS A 130 -9.25 6.26 7.66
N PRO A 131 -9.79 5.54 8.66
CA PRO A 131 -9.13 4.37 9.25
C PRO A 131 -8.80 3.29 8.22
N TRP A 132 -9.73 2.97 7.32
CA TRP A 132 -9.49 1.94 6.30
C TRP A 132 -8.47 2.37 5.24
N CYS A 133 -8.42 3.66 4.88
CA CYS A 133 -7.33 4.17 4.07
C CYS A 133 -5.98 4.02 4.79
N MET A 134 -5.92 4.33 6.09
CA MET A 134 -4.70 4.17 6.89
C MET A 134 -4.24 2.71 6.94
N VAL A 135 -5.15 1.75 7.06
CA VAL A 135 -4.81 0.31 6.95
C VAL A 135 -4.15 0.00 5.61
N THR A 136 -4.67 0.58 4.51
CA THR A 136 -4.06 0.44 3.18
C THR A 136 -2.66 1.05 3.13
N TRP A 137 -2.42 2.19 3.80
CA TRP A 137 -1.10 2.82 3.88
C TRP A 137 -0.10 1.92 4.62
N ILE A 138 -0.53 1.32 5.73
CA ILE A 138 0.27 0.44 6.59
C ILE A 138 0.83 -0.77 5.82
N VAL A 139 0.11 -1.28 4.83
CA VAL A 139 0.58 -2.42 4.04
C VAL A 139 1.27 -2.00 2.76
N THR A 140 0.89 -0.87 2.15
CA THR A 140 1.46 -0.42 0.87
C THR A 140 2.92 0.02 1.01
N ILE A 141 3.23 0.84 2.03
CA ILE A 141 4.55 1.44 2.24
C ILE A 141 5.64 0.36 2.41
N PRO A 142 5.55 -0.56 3.40
CA PRO A 142 6.52 -1.64 3.57
C PRO A 142 6.56 -2.61 2.38
N THR A 143 5.43 -2.85 1.70
CA THR A 143 5.41 -3.68 0.48
C THR A 143 6.25 -3.05 -0.63
N PHE A 144 6.12 -1.74 -0.85
CA PHE A 144 6.94 -1.03 -1.82
C PHE A 144 8.44 -1.13 -1.49
N TYR A 145 8.83 -0.94 -0.22
CA TYR A 145 10.23 -1.09 0.19
C TYR A 145 10.73 -2.53 -0.01
N ALA A 146 9.96 -3.52 0.45
CA ALA A 146 10.35 -4.93 0.35
C ALA A 146 10.52 -5.37 -1.12
N VAL A 147 9.59 -4.99 -2.00
CA VAL A 147 9.65 -5.32 -3.43
C VAL A 147 10.78 -4.57 -4.13
N THR A 148 10.98 -3.28 -3.84
CA THR A 148 12.07 -2.49 -4.41
C THR A 148 13.44 -3.07 -4.04
N LEU A 149 13.66 -3.35 -2.76
CA LEU A 149 14.91 -3.93 -2.30
C LEU A 149 15.13 -5.35 -2.86
N HIS A 150 14.05 -6.13 -3.02
CA HIS A 150 14.13 -7.45 -3.68
C HIS A 150 14.58 -7.33 -5.14
N VAL A 151 14.01 -6.40 -5.92
CA VAL A 151 14.38 -6.15 -7.32
C VAL A 151 15.84 -5.68 -7.45
N LEU A 152 16.29 -4.84 -6.53
CA LEU A 152 17.69 -4.37 -6.49
C LEU A 152 18.65 -5.51 -6.13
N ARG A 153 18.36 -6.29 -5.07
CA ARG A 153 19.19 -7.41 -4.61
C ARG A 153 19.29 -8.54 -5.63
N SER A 154 18.16 -8.92 -6.24
CA SER A 154 18.07 -10.02 -7.19
C SER A 154 18.78 -9.76 -8.52
N GLY A 155 19.22 -8.52 -8.76
CA GLY A 155 19.87 -8.13 -9.99
C GLY A 155 18.93 -7.99 -11.19
N VAL A 156 17.62 -7.93 -10.93
CA VAL A 156 16.58 -7.57 -11.91
C VAL A 156 16.79 -6.12 -12.39
N ALA A 157 17.30 -5.24 -11.52
CA ALA A 157 17.83 -3.95 -11.91
C ALA A 157 19.35 -4.02 -12.18
N PRO A 158 19.86 -3.33 -13.23
CA PRO A 158 21.29 -3.18 -13.45
C PRO A 158 21.86 -2.23 -12.38
N ALA A 159 22.20 -2.78 -11.22
CA ALA A 159 22.73 -2.04 -10.08
C ALA A 159 24.19 -2.47 -9.77
N PRO A 160 25.07 -1.53 -9.39
CA PRO A 160 26.44 -1.84 -8.94
C PRO A 160 26.46 -2.80 -7.75
N GLY A 161 27.53 -3.59 -7.59
CA GLY A 161 27.66 -4.55 -6.49
C GLY A 161 27.47 -3.94 -5.10
N ARG A 162 27.89 -2.68 -4.90
CA ARG A 162 27.70 -1.92 -3.65
C ARG A 162 26.22 -1.66 -3.34
N VAL A 163 25.41 -1.36 -4.36
CA VAL A 163 23.96 -1.13 -4.21
C VAL A 163 23.25 -2.44 -3.86
N ARG A 164 23.69 -3.57 -4.43
CA ARG A 164 23.15 -4.89 -4.08
C ARG A 164 23.44 -5.28 -2.63
N ALA A 165 24.66 -5.02 -2.16
CA ALA A 165 25.04 -5.26 -0.77
C ALA A 165 24.23 -4.38 0.19
N ALA A 166 24.10 -3.08 -0.12
CA ALA A 166 23.26 -2.17 0.66
C ALA A 166 21.79 -2.60 0.69
N ALA A 167 21.23 -3.05 -0.44
CA ALA A 167 19.85 -3.54 -0.51
C ALA A 167 19.63 -4.80 0.35
N ASP A 168 20.63 -5.67 0.45
CA ASP A 168 20.54 -6.86 1.30
C ASP A 168 20.54 -6.50 2.80
N THR A 169 21.38 -5.54 3.20
CA THR A 169 21.35 -5.00 4.56
C THR A 169 20.01 -4.32 4.84
N LEU A 170 19.55 -3.44 3.95
CA LEU A 170 18.33 -2.64 4.12
C LEU A 170 17.05 -3.49 4.18
N LEU A 171 17.03 -4.70 3.62
CA LEU A 171 15.89 -5.62 3.76
C LEU A 171 15.56 -5.93 5.22
N GLY A 172 16.58 -6.06 6.08
CA GLY A 172 16.38 -6.24 7.52
C GLY A 172 15.82 -5.00 8.23
N TRP A 173 16.00 -3.82 7.63
CA TRP A 173 15.57 -2.52 8.17
C TRP A 173 14.23 -2.03 7.62
N VAL A 174 13.57 -2.81 6.73
CA VAL A 174 12.25 -2.44 6.18
C VAL A 174 11.23 -2.09 7.27
N PRO A 175 11.11 -2.85 8.39
CA PRO A 175 10.20 -2.47 9.47
C PRO A 175 10.52 -1.09 10.06
N LEU A 176 11.81 -0.78 10.27
CA LEU A 176 12.22 0.52 10.77
C LEU A 176 11.89 1.64 9.76
N LEU A 177 12.17 1.43 8.47
CA LEU A 177 11.84 2.40 7.42
C LEU A 177 10.33 2.66 7.37
N ALA A 178 9.51 1.64 7.50
CA ALA A 178 8.05 1.79 7.56
C ALA A 178 7.61 2.58 8.80
N ILE A 179 8.15 2.25 9.99
CA ILE A 179 7.86 2.99 11.23
C ILE A 179 8.24 4.47 11.10
N LEU A 180 9.42 4.78 10.54
CA LEU A 180 9.84 6.16 10.32
C LEU A 180 8.90 6.89 9.35
N SER A 181 8.47 6.24 8.27
CA SER A 181 7.48 6.81 7.35
C SER A 181 6.15 7.09 8.05
N TYR A 182 5.68 6.20 8.93
CA TYR A 182 4.47 6.44 9.72
C TYR A 182 4.64 7.58 10.73
N ALA A 183 5.80 7.68 11.38
CA ALA A 183 6.10 8.77 12.29
C ALA A 183 6.08 10.12 11.56
N VAL A 184 6.62 10.19 10.34
CA VAL A 184 6.55 11.39 9.49
C VAL A 184 5.11 11.71 9.10
N ILE A 185 4.32 10.72 8.67
CA ILE A 185 2.91 10.93 8.33
C ILE A 185 2.11 11.41 9.55
N ALA A 186 2.31 10.79 10.72
CA ALA A 186 1.65 11.15 11.96
C ALA A 186 2.04 12.56 12.44
N LEU A 187 3.31 12.94 12.31
CA LEU A 187 3.78 14.30 12.60
C LEU A 187 3.12 15.32 11.68
N ILE A 188 3.05 15.04 10.38
CA ILE A 188 2.39 15.92 9.40
C ILE A 188 0.90 16.05 9.73
N ALA A 189 0.22 14.94 10.04
CA ALA A 189 -1.18 14.96 10.46
C ALA A 189 -1.39 15.76 11.75
N GLN A 190 -0.49 15.63 12.74
CA GLN A 190 -0.54 16.41 13.98
C GLN A 190 -0.35 17.91 13.74
N LEU A 191 0.63 18.30 12.93
CA LEU A 191 0.91 19.71 12.66
C LEU A 191 -0.19 20.40 11.84
N ARG A 192 -1.01 19.64 11.10
CA ARG A 192 -2.03 20.20 10.20
C ARG A 192 -3.46 20.03 10.69
N LEU A 193 -3.76 18.94 11.38
CA LEU A 193 -5.11 18.59 11.81
C LEU A 193 -5.29 18.63 13.34
N ASP A 194 -4.18 18.75 14.09
CA ASP A 194 -4.16 18.59 15.55
C ASP A 194 -4.95 17.36 16.02
N TRP A 195 -4.79 16.25 15.30
CA TRP A 195 -5.65 15.08 15.47
C TRP A 195 -5.64 14.53 16.90
N ILE A 196 -4.51 14.63 17.64
CA ILE A 196 -4.41 14.24 19.06
C ILE A 196 -5.23 15.17 19.96
N GLY A 197 -5.27 16.48 19.68
CA GLY A 197 -6.11 17.42 20.43
C GLY A 197 -7.60 17.23 20.17
N THR A 198 -7.96 16.54 19.08
CA THR A 198 -9.35 16.26 18.66
C THR A 198 -9.84 14.83 18.93
N LEU A 199 -8.96 13.96 19.46
CA LEU A 199 -9.32 12.62 19.94
C LEU A 199 -10.02 12.70 21.30
#